data_AF-A0A6M1RJX5-F1
#
_entry.id   AF-A0A6M1RJX5-F1
#
_cell.length_a   1.000
_cell.length_b   1.000
_cell.length_c   1.000
_cell.angle_alpha   90.00
_cell.angle_beta   90.00
_cell.angle_gamma   90.00
#
_symmetry.space_group_name_H-M   'P 1'
#
loop_
_entity.id
_entity.type
_entity.pdbx_description
1 polymer ?
#
loop_
_entity_poly.entity_id
_entity_poly.type
_entity_poly.pdbx_seq_one_letter_code
_entity_poly.pdbx_strand_id
1 'polypeptide(L)'
;MDWLKKHYEKLILGVVLVVAAVAVAAVPLLISQTRAQLEEQRNNIVRRPIRPLPPLDLSPMEAVVQRLETPLHTDFGRPHFLFNPVQWQRTPDGNLIKLARGTETGPDAAVVTEIRPLHLILTFDSVGPVLDGQPSGYLIGVENEAAPTPAARRKRQTFVRLNEKKEDLFTLREVQGPPDNPTGLVLELSDTGQRVVISREQPFRRVEGYVADIRYDPEKRVFSGRRVGDRITLAGEDYNVVAITDEEVVVSHRLTGKKFTIRMRTEG
;
A
#
# COMPACT_ATOMS: atom_id res chain seq x y z
N MET A 1 58.88 -27.11 129.59
CA MET A 1 58.55 -26.21 128.48
C MET A 1 59.77 -25.66 127.71
N ASP A 2 61.01 -25.99 128.09
CA ASP A 2 62.20 -25.45 127.38
C ASP A 2 62.55 -26.15 126.06
N TRP A 3 62.12 -27.41 125.88
CA TRP A 3 62.41 -28.16 124.66
C TRP A 3 61.64 -27.62 123.45
N LEU A 4 60.34 -27.31 123.61
CA LEU A 4 59.54 -26.66 122.57
C LEU A 4 60.11 -25.29 122.19
N LYS A 5 60.52 -24.45 123.16
CA LYS A 5 61.12 -23.12 122.88
C LYS A 5 62.44 -23.19 122.11
N LYS A 6 63.28 -24.20 122.37
CA LYS A 6 64.56 -24.37 121.66
C LYS A 6 64.42 -24.98 120.26
N HIS A 7 63.31 -25.65 119.95
CA HIS A 7 63.14 -26.39 118.67
C HIS A 7 61.90 -25.95 117.87
N TYR A 8 61.23 -24.88 118.30
CA TYR A 8 60.03 -24.30 117.66
C TYR A 8 60.26 -23.94 116.19
N GLU A 9 61.43 -23.38 115.87
CA GLU A 9 61.82 -23.02 114.49
C GLU A 9 61.83 -24.24 113.57
N LYS A 10 62.37 -25.38 114.03
CA LYS A 10 62.40 -26.63 113.26
C LYS A 10 60.99 -27.22 113.08
N LEU A 11 60.11 -27.05 114.07
CA LEU A 11 58.71 -27.46 114.00
C LEU A 11 57.92 -26.64 112.97
N ILE A 12 58.08 -25.31 112.97
CA ILE A 12 57.48 -24.44 111.94
C ILE A 12 58.04 -24.79 110.57
N LEU A 13 59.37 -24.94 110.46
CA LEU A 13 60.01 -25.29 109.18
C LEU A 13 59.49 -26.63 108.65
N GLY A 14 59.29 -27.61 109.53
CA GLY A 14 58.69 -28.90 109.18
C GLY A 14 57.25 -28.76 108.68
N VAL A 15 56.42 -27.97 109.35
CA VAL A 15 55.03 -27.73 108.92
C VAL A 15 54.98 -27.00 107.56
N VAL A 16 55.82 -25.97 107.37
CA VAL A 16 55.92 -25.25 106.10
C VAL A 16 56.35 -26.19 104.97
N LEU A 17 57.30 -27.09 105.24
CA LEU A 17 57.80 -28.05 104.25
C LEU A 17 56.73 -29.09 103.88
N VAL A 18 55.92 -29.54 104.85
CA VAL A 18 54.77 -30.42 104.58
C VAL A 18 53.71 -29.70 103.74
N VAL A 19 53.38 -28.45 104.05
CA VAL A 19 52.43 -27.65 103.24
C VAL A 19 52.95 -27.47 101.81
N ALA A 20 54.24 -27.18 101.65
CA ALA A 20 54.86 -27.07 100.32
C ALA A 20 54.80 -28.40 99.54
N ALA A 21 55.08 -29.53 100.19
CA ALA A 21 54.99 -30.85 99.56
C ALA A 21 53.54 -31.18 99.12
N VAL A 22 52.55 -30.85 99.95
CA VAL A 22 51.12 -31.02 99.61
C VAL A 22 50.74 -30.13 98.43
N ALA A 23 51.20 -28.87 98.40
CA ALA A 23 50.95 -27.97 97.28
C ALA A 23 51.55 -28.52 95.97
N VAL A 24 52.80 -29.00 95.99
CA VAL A 24 53.45 -29.60 94.81
C VAL A 24 52.70 -30.85 94.35
N ALA A 25 52.23 -31.69 95.27
CA ALA A 25 51.45 -32.88 94.93
C ALA A 25 50.04 -32.54 94.37
N ALA A 26 49.48 -31.39 94.72
CA ALA A 26 48.17 -30.94 94.22
C ALA A 26 48.22 -30.30 92.82
N VAL A 27 49.38 -29.79 92.39
CA VAL A 27 49.55 -29.12 91.08
C VAL A 27 49.16 -30.03 89.89
N PRO A 28 49.57 -31.31 89.80
CA PRO A 28 49.17 -32.19 88.70
C PRO A 28 47.66 -32.37 88.56
N LEU A 29 46.92 -32.43 89.69
CA LEU A 29 45.46 -32.58 89.69
C LEU A 29 44.79 -31.33 89.11
N LEU A 30 45.23 -30.14 89.53
CA LEU A 30 44.72 -28.86 89.02
C LEU A 30 45.01 -28.68 87.52
N ILE A 31 46.19 -29.10 87.05
CA ILE A 31 46.54 -29.07 85.62
C ILE A 31 45.63 -30.01 84.82
N SER A 32 45.29 -31.19 85.34
CA SER A 32 44.41 -32.13 84.63
C SER A 32 42.99 -31.58 84.46
N GLN A 33 42.44 -30.96 85.52
CA GLN A 33 41.10 -30.37 85.51
C GLN A 33 41.02 -29.16 84.56
N THR A 34 42.03 -28.30 84.58
CA THR A 34 42.09 -27.13 83.68
C THR A 34 42.23 -27.55 82.22
N ARG A 35 43.02 -28.58 81.91
CA ARG A 35 43.10 -29.16 80.56
C ARG A 35 41.75 -29.70 80.09
N ALA A 36 41.03 -30.42 80.94
CA ALA A 36 39.71 -30.96 80.60
C ALA A 36 38.69 -29.83 80.31
N GLN A 37 38.68 -28.77 81.13
CA GLN A 37 37.80 -27.61 80.91
C GLN A 37 38.13 -26.88 79.59
N LEU A 38 39.41 -26.71 79.26
CA LEU A 38 39.82 -26.09 78.01
C LEU A 38 39.45 -26.93 76.78
N GLU A 39 39.55 -28.26 76.87
CA GLU A 39 39.10 -29.15 75.80
C GLU A 39 37.59 -29.08 75.58
N GLU A 40 36.81 -29.02 76.66
CA GLU A 40 35.36 -28.87 76.58
C GLU A 40 34.96 -27.52 75.95
N GLN A 41 35.61 -26.43 76.37
CA GLN A 41 35.42 -25.10 75.77
C GLN A 41 35.79 -25.09 74.28
N ARG A 42 36.93 -25.70 73.92
CA ARG A 42 37.35 -25.85 72.51
C ARG A 42 36.29 -26.60 71.71
N ASN A 43 35.80 -27.72 72.24
CA ASN A 43 34.82 -28.54 71.54
C ASN A 43 33.47 -27.80 71.35
N ASN A 44 33.07 -26.97 72.32
CA ASN A 44 31.87 -26.14 72.22
C ASN A 44 31.99 -25.03 71.18
N ILE A 45 33.19 -24.48 70.95
CA ILE A 45 33.41 -23.46 69.91
C ILE A 45 33.41 -24.10 68.52
N VAL A 46 34.07 -25.27 68.37
CA VAL A 46 34.23 -25.93 67.06
C VAL A 46 32.93 -26.56 66.56
N ARG A 47 32.03 -27.00 67.45
CA ARG A 47 30.81 -27.74 67.08
C ARG A 47 29.53 -26.92 67.20
N ARG A 48 29.58 -25.60 66.97
CA ARG A 48 28.35 -24.80 66.95
C ARG A 48 27.51 -25.20 65.73
N PRO A 49 26.29 -25.74 65.87
CA PRO A 49 25.47 -26.09 64.72
C PRO A 49 25.14 -24.81 63.96
N ILE A 50 25.60 -24.75 62.71
CA ILE A 50 25.38 -23.61 61.82
C ILE A 50 23.92 -23.68 61.37
N ARG A 51 23.17 -22.58 61.49
CA ARG A 51 21.81 -22.53 60.95
C ARG A 51 21.88 -22.71 59.43
N PRO A 52 21.08 -23.60 58.83
CA PRO A 52 21.02 -23.72 57.39
C PRO A 52 20.55 -22.38 56.80
N LEU A 53 21.14 -21.99 55.67
CA LEU A 53 20.72 -20.81 54.96
C LEU A 53 19.26 -21.00 54.48
N PRO A 54 18.40 -19.98 54.61
CA PRO A 54 17.06 -20.03 54.03
C PRO A 54 17.17 -20.20 52.50
N PRO A 55 16.23 -20.91 51.86
CA PRO A 55 16.24 -21.11 50.42
C PRO A 55 16.15 -19.77 49.69
N LEU A 56 16.91 -19.63 48.61
CA LEU A 56 16.90 -18.44 47.76
C LEU A 56 15.57 -18.39 46.99
N ASP A 57 14.84 -17.28 47.11
CA ASP A 57 13.60 -17.07 46.37
C ASP A 57 13.89 -16.69 44.91
N LEU A 58 13.60 -17.62 44.00
CA LEU A 58 13.80 -17.46 42.56
C LEU A 58 12.51 -17.10 41.80
N SER A 59 11.38 -16.96 42.50
CA SER A 59 10.08 -16.64 41.90
C SER A 59 10.09 -15.41 40.98
N PRO A 60 10.81 -14.30 41.23
CA PRO A 60 10.83 -13.18 40.29
C PRO A 60 11.58 -13.52 38.99
N MET A 61 12.62 -14.35 39.04
CA MET A 61 13.36 -14.76 37.84
C MET A 61 12.55 -15.74 37.01
N GLU A 62 11.85 -16.67 37.65
CA GLU A 62 10.97 -17.63 36.98
C GLU A 62 9.81 -16.93 36.26
N ALA A 63 9.24 -15.88 36.85
CA ALA A 63 8.19 -15.07 36.22
C ALA A 63 8.68 -14.32 34.97
N VAL A 64 9.94 -13.89 34.96
CA VAL A 64 10.56 -13.25 33.78
C VAL A 64 10.79 -14.27 32.68
N VAL A 65 11.30 -15.47 33.02
CA VAL A 65 11.52 -16.55 32.04
C VAL A 65 10.21 -16.99 31.40
N GLN A 66 9.14 -17.22 32.18
CA GLN A 66 7.83 -17.57 31.64
C GLN A 66 7.28 -16.52 30.67
N ARG A 67 7.49 -15.23 30.97
CA ARG A 67 7.05 -14.15 30.08
C ARG A 67 7.81 -14.14 28.75
N LEU A 68 9.08 -14.55 28.74
CA LEU A 68 9.92 -14.62 27.54
C LEU A 68 9.66 -15.90 26.73
N GLU A 69 9.31 -17.01 27.38
CA GLU A 69 8.97 -18.27 26.72
C GLU A 69 7.62 -18.21 26.01
N THR A 70 6.75 -17.28 26.39
CA THR A 70 5.46 -17.08 25.72
C THR A 70 5.71 -16.33 24.40
N PRO A 71 5.48 -16.95 23.23
CA PRO A 71 5.66 -16.27 21.95
C PRO A 71 4.69 -15.08 21.86
N LEU A 72 5.22 -13.86 21.72
CA LEU A 72 4.39 -12.70 21.42
C LEU A 72 3.76 -12.88 20.04
N HIS A 73 2.45 -13.11 20.03
CA HIS A 73 1.65 -13.06 18.81
C HIS A 73 1.37 -11.60 18.48
N THR A 74 2.29 -10.95 17.77
CA THR A 74 2.05 -9.64 17.17
C THR A 74 1.46 -9.82 15.78
N ASP A 75 0.21 -9.42 15.61
CA ASP A 75 -0.45 -9.36 14.31
C ASP A 75 0.09 -8.14 13.55
N PHE A 76 0.81 -8.40 12.45
CA PHE A 76 1.38 -7.39 11.54
C PHE A 76 0.54 -7.25 10.24
N GLY A 77 -0.75 -7.62 10.28
CA GLY A 77 -1.66 -7.56 9.14
C GLY A 77 -1.96 -6.14 8.62
N ARG A 78 -2.85 -6.03 7.62
CA ARG A 78 -3.29 -4.75 7.02
C ARG A 78 -4.56 -4.21 7.72
N PRO A 79 -4.80 -2.88 7.75
CA PRO A 79 -4.12 -1.87 6.93
C PRO A 79 -2.88 -1.25 7.57
N HIS A 80 -2.77 -1.15 8.90
CA HIS A 80 -1.56 -0.61 9.56
C HIS A 80 -1.27 -1.32 10.89
N PHE A 81 -0.51 -2.40 10.83
CA PHE A 81 0.15 -3.01 11.99
C PHE A 81 1.68 -3.01 11.83
N LEU A 82 2.28 -1.98 11.22
CA LEU A 82 3.73 -1.79 11.12
C LEU A 82 4.08 -0.31 11.30
N PHE A 83 5.29 -0.04 11.78
CA PHE A 83 5.96 1.26 11.84
C PHE A 83 6.20 1.92 10.47
N ASN A 84 5.23 1.85 9.55
CA ASN A 84 5.31 2.52 8.27
C ASN A 84 4.79 3.96 8.44
N PRO A 85 5.66 4.99 8.40
CA PRO A 85 5.19 6.36 8.49
C PRO A 85 4.23 6.62 7.33
N VAL A 86 3.02 7.09 7.64
CA VAL A 86 2.09 7.50 6.60
C VAL A 86 2.74 8.65 5.84
N GLN A 87 2.97 8.45 4.55
CA GLN A 87 3.61 9.47 3.72
C GLN A 87 2.60 10.58 3.44
N TRP A 88 3.06 11.82 3.60
CA TRP A 88 2.29 13.00 3.22
C TRP A 88 2.89 13.57 1.95
N GLN A 89 2.06 13.76 0.94
CA GLN A 89 2.48 14.38 -0.30
C GLN A 89 1.90 15.79 -0.37
N ARG A 90 2.76 16.75 -0.71
CA ARG A 90 2.34 18.12 -0.98
C ARG A 90 1.93 18.25 -2.44
N THR A 91 0.70 18.71 -2.68
CA THR A 91 0.25 19.03 -4.05
C THR A 91 0.94 20.29 -4.58
N PRO A 92 0.93 20.54 -5.89
CA PRO A 92 1.38 21.80 -6.46
C PRO A 92 0.71 23.03 -5.83
N ASP A 93 -0.55 22.88 -5.39
CA ASP A 93 -1.32 23.94 -4.72
C ASP A 93 -0.94 24.14 -3.24
N GLY A 94 -0.03 23.33 -2.71
CA GLY A 94 0.47 23.42 -1.35
C GLY A 94 -0.35 22.65 -0.31
N ASN A 95 -1.42 21.97 -0.69
CA ASN A 95 -2.21 21.11 0.21
C ASN A 95 -1.47 19.81 0.53
N LEU A 96 -1.69 19.28 1.72
CA LEU A 96 -1.10 18.01 2.17
C LEU A 96 -2.13 16.87 2.04
N ILE A 97 -1.76 15.83 1.29
CA ILE A 97 -2.57 14.63 1.11
C ILE A 97 -1.91 13.48 1.86
N LYS A 98 -2.71 12.78 2.67
CA LYS A 98 -2.30 11.59 3.40
C LYS A 98 -2.36 10.38 2.47
N LEU A 99 -1.22 9.76 2.17
CA LEU A 99 -1.14 8.53 1.37
C LEU A 99 -1.29 7.32 2.28
N ALA A 100 -2.53 6.91 2.58
CA ALA A 100 -2.79 5.78 3.47
C ALA A 100 -2.76 4.44 2.71
N ARG A 101 -3.30 4.39 1.49
CA ARG A 101 -3.47 3.19 0.67
C ARG A 101 -2.58 3.17 -0.57
N GLY A 102 -2.05 4.33 -0.97
CA GLY A 102 -1.27 4.49 -2.20
C GLY A 102 -2.12 4.68 -3.45
N THR A 103 -3.44 4.86 -3.29
CA THR A 103 -4.41 5.11 -4.38
C THR A 103 -4.98 6.52 -4.33
N GLU A 104 -4.52 7.34 -3.38
CA GLU A 104 -5.03 8.70 -3.14
C GLU A 104 -4.45 9.75 -4.09
N THR A 105 -3.44 9.39 -4.90
CA THR A 105 -2.82 10.26 -5.89
C THR A 105 -2.56 9.54 -7.22
N GLY A 106 -2.35 10.31 -8.28
CA GLY A 106 -2.07 9.78 -9.62
C GLY A 106 -3.33 9.22 -10.32
N PRO A 107 -3.16 8.32 -11.30
CA PRO A 107 -4.27 7.77 -12.09
C PRO A 107 -5.36 7.09 -11.27
N ASP A 108 -5.01 6.43 -10.16
CA ASP A 108 -5.96 5.69 -9.32
C ASP A 108 -6.93 6.60 -8.54
N ALA A 109 -6.55 7.87 -8.33
CA ALA A 109 -7.40 8.88 -7.72
C ALA A 109 -8.21 9.70 -8.75
N ALA A 110 -7.96 9.51 -10.04
CA ALA A 110 -8.78 10.10 -11.08
C ALA A 110 -10.08 9.29 -11.25
N VAL A 111 -11.14 9.96 -11.67
CA VAL A 111 -12.46 9.35 -11.91
C VAL A 111 -12.98 9.86 -13.24
N VAL A 112 -13.47 8.95 -14.07
CA VAL A 112 -14.19 9.33 -15.30
C VAL A 112 -15.60 9.73 -14.91
N THR A 113 -16.00 10.95 -15.27
CA THR A 113 -17.33 11.50 -14.95
C THR A 113 -18.34 11.24 -16.05
N GLU A 114 -17.91 11.33 -17.31
CA GLU A 114 -18.78 11.13 -18.47
C GLU A 114 -17.96 10.54 -19.62
N ILE A 115 -18.55 9.58 -20.35
CA ILE A 115 -18.02 9.05 -21.60
C ILE A 115 -19.11 9.23 -22.66
N ARG A 116 -18.76 9.86 -23.78
CA ARG A 116 -19.67 10.07 -24.91
C ARG A 116 -19.14 9.39 -26.17
N PRO A 117 -19.97 8.63 -26.90
CA PRO A 117 -19.59 8.06 -28.18
C PRO A 117 -19.41 9.15 -29.24
N LEU A 118 -18.42 8.97 -30.11
CA LEU A 118 -18.13 9.78 -31.28
C LEU A 118 -18.50 8.98 -32.52
N HIS A 119 -19.25 9.61 -33.43
CA HIS A 119 -19.86 8.92 -34.56
C HIS A 119 -19.22 9.30 -35.91
N LEU A 120 -19.18 8.32 -36.81
CA LEU A 120 -19.23 8.54 -38.23
C LEU A 120 -20.70 8.63 -38.65
N ILE A 121 -21.08 9.75 -39.26
CA ILE A 121 -22.44 10.01 -39.72
C ILE A 121 -22.41 10.26 -41.23
N LEU A 122 -23.18 9.46 -41.97
CA LEU A 122 -23.39 9.63 -43.40
C LEU A 122 -24.85 10.03 -43.65
N THR A 123 -25.03 11.15 -44.33
CA THR A 123 -26.34 11.76 -44.61
C THR A 123 -26.53 11.93 -46.11
N PHE A 124 -27.72 11.63 -46.61
CA PHE A 124 -28.07 11.96 -48.00
C PHE A 124 -28.64 13.38 -48.04
N ASP A 125 -27.86 14.33 -48.55
CA ASP A 125 -28.21 15.76 -48.53
C ASP A 125 -29.05 16.14 -49.75
N SER A 126 -28.54 15.89 -50.96
CA SER A 126 -29.22 16.29 -52.18
C SER A 126 -28.78 15.50 -53.41
N VAL A 127 -29.61 15.59 -54.45
CA VAL A 127 -29.29 15.08 -55.78
C VAL A 127 -28.53 16.16 -56.54
N GLY A 128 -27.52 15.76 -57.31
CA GLY A 128 -26.74 16.66 -58.17
C GLY A 128 -27.57 17.26 -59.31
N PRO A 129 -27.03 18.26 -60.03
CA PRO A 129 -27.71 18.84 -61.18
C PRO A 129 -28.03 17.77 -62.22
N VAL A 130 -29.24 17.84 -62.77
CA VAL A 130 -29.74 16.94 -63.79
C VAL A 130 -29.18 17.38 -65.15
N LEU A 131 -28.49 16.48 -65.83
CA LEU A 131 -28.06 16.61 -67.21
C LEU A 131 -28.73 15.50 -68.01
N ASP A 132 -29.37 15.84 -69.13
CA ASP A 132 -30.00 14.85 -70.05
C ASP A 132 -31.00 13.89 -69.37
N GLY A 133 -31.77 14.40 -68.40
CA GLY A 133 -32.79 13.61 -67.69
C GLY A 133 -32.24 12.62 -66.66
N GLN A 134 -30.93 12.68 -66.36
CA GLN A 134 -30.30 11.90 -65.29
C GLN A 134 -29.50 12.81 -64.35
N PRO A 135 -29.51 12.56 -63.03
CA PRO A 135 -28.69 13.32 -62.11
C PRO A 135 -27.22 12.99 -62.29
N SER A 136 -26.38 14.03 -62.29
CA SER A 136 -24.93 13.90 -62.46
C SER A 136 -24.22 13.20 -61.31
N GLY A 137 -24.91 12.96 -60.19
CA GLY A 137 -24.41 12.32 -58.97
C GLY A 137 -25.26 12.68 -57.75
N TYR A 138 -24.77 12.36 -56.56
CA TYR A 138 -25.43 12.60 -55.28
C TYR A 138 -24.49 13.30 -54.31
N LEU A 139 -25.01 14.25 -53.53
CA LEU A 139 -24.28 14.89 -52.44
C LEU A 139 -24.54 14.13 -51.15
N ILE A 140 -23.46 13.63 -50.57
CA ILE A 140 -23.49 12.93 -49.29
C ILE A 140 -22.77 13.79 -48.27
N GLY A 141 -23.44 14.08 -47.18
CA GLY A 141 -22.84 14.73 -46.03
C GLY A 141 -22.10 13.72 -45.17
N VAL A 142 -20.80 13.93 -44.99
CA VAL A 142 -19.91 13.10 -44.20
C VAL A 142 -19.48 13.88 -42.97
N GLU A 143 -19.77 13.35 -41.79
CA GLU A 143 -19.35 13.92 -40.51
C GLU A 143 -18.60 12.83 -39.72
N ASN A 144 -17.38 13.12 -39.29
CA ASN A 144 -16.55 12.17 -38.55
C ASN A 144 -16.10 12.79 -37.22
N GLU A 145 -16.90 12.63 -36.18
CA GLU A 145 -16.65 13.22 -34.87
C GLU A 145 -15.35 12.72 -34.23
N ALA A 146 -14.85 11.54 -34.63
CA ALA A 146 -13.62 10.92 -34.14
C ALA A 146 -12.35 11.39 -34.88
N ALA A 147 -12.47 12.21 -35.92
CA ALA A 147 -11.32 12.65 -36.70
C ALA A 147 -10.25 13.37 -35.84
N PRO A 148 -8.94 13.20 -36.13
CA PRO A 148 -7.86 13.79 -35.31
C PRO A 148 -7.94 15.32 -35.24
N THR A 149 -8.24 15.98 -36.36
CA THR A 149 -8.26 17.44 -36.46
C THR A 149 -9.67 18.01 -36.36
N PRO A 150 -9.90 19.13 -35.63
CA PRO A 150 -11.23 19.72 -35.49
C PRO A 150 -11.92 20.08 -36.82
N ALA A 151 -11.15 20.49 -37.82
CA ALA A 151 -11.69 20.83 -39.15
C ALA A 151 -12.18 19.61 -39.93
N ALA A 152 -11.64 18.42 -39.66
CA ALA A 152 -12.09 17.17 -40.27
C ALA A 152 -13.32 16.57 -39.56
N ARG A 153 -13.65 17.06 -38.36
CA ARG A 153 -14.80 16.58 -37.58
C ARG A 153 -16.14 17.11 -38.05
N ARG A 154 -16.16 18.29 -38.67
CA ARG A 154 -17.37 18.94 -39.14
C ARG A 154 -17.92 18.23 -40.37
N LYS A 155 -19.25 18.28 -40.54
CA LYS A 155 -19.92 17.82 -41.75
C LYS A 155 -19.33 18.47 -43.00
N ARG A 156 -18.95 17.64 -43.97
CA ARG A 156 -18.50 18.03 -45.32
C ARG A 156 -19.38 17.38 -46.36
N GLN A 157 -19.70 18.11 -47.42
CA GLN A 157 -20.45 17.56 -48.54
C GLN A 157 -19.50 16.98 -49.57
N THR A 158 -19.71 15.72 -49.90
CA THR A 158 -18.93 14.99 -50.90
C THR A 158 -19.86 14.60 -52.03
N PHE A 159 -19.55 15.09 -53.23
CA PHE A 159 -20.23 14.68 -54.45
C PHE A 159 -19.71 13.33 -54.93
N VAL A 160 -20.60 12.37 -55.18
CA VAL A 160 -20.25 11.03 -55.62
C VAL A 160 -21.12 10.57 -56.79
N ARG A 161 -20.52 9.85 -57.73
CA ARG A 161 -21.22 9.16 -58.83
C ARG A 161 -21.34 7.67 -58.57
N LEU A 162 -22.25 7.03 -59.28
CA LEU A 162 -22.41 5.58 -59.23
C LEU A 162 -21.08 4.88 -59.56
N ASN A 163 -20.67 3.95 -58.71
CA ASN A 163 -19.40 3.21 -58.76
C ASN A 163 -18.12 4.06 -58.63
N GLU A 164 -18.23 5.33 -58.22
CA GLU A 164 -17.07 6.17 -57.93
C GLU A 164 -16.62 6.00 -56.47
N LYS A 165 -15.35 5.68 -56.27
CA LYS A 165 -14.73 5.62 -54.94
C LYS A 165 -14.32 7.02 -54.50
N LYS A 166 -14.69 7.45 -53.29
CA LYS A 166 -14.29 8.73 -52.70
C LYS A 166 -13.33 8.54 -51.54
N GLU A 167 -12.13 9.12 -51.66
CA GLU A 167 -11.12 9.38 -50.62
C GLU A 167 -11.11 8.40 -49.44
N ASP A 168 -11.03 7.09 -49.72
CA ASP A 168 -11.04 6.00 -48.72
C ASP A 168 -12.18 6.06 -47.69
N LEU A 169 -13.29 6.74 -48.00
CA LEU A 169 -14.49 6.81 -47.17
C LEU A 169 -15.50 5.75 -47.60
N PHE A 170 -16.01 5.85 -48.82
CA PHE A 170 -17.01 4.92 -49.35
C PHE A 170 -17.06 4.94 -50.88
N THR A 171 -17.75 3.94 -51.44
CA THR A 171 -18.13 3.86 -52.86
C THR A 171 -19.64 3.77 -52.97
N LEU A 172 -20.28 4.60 -53.79
CA LEU A 172 -21.71 4.48 -54.08
C LEU A 172 -21.91 3.27 -55.01
N ARG A 173 -22.59 2.23 -54.55
CA ARG A 173 -22.80 0.99 -55.32
C ARG A 173 -24.14 0.92 -56.02
N GLU A 174 -25.17 1.42 -55.38
CA GLU A 174 -26.54 1.30 -55.87
C GLU A 174 -27.37 2.51 -55.45
N VAL A 175 -28.32 2.87 -56.32
CA VAL A 175 -29.33 3.90 -56.09
C VAL A 175 -30.67 3.19 -56.12
N GLN A 176 -31.41 3.25 -55.02
CA GLN A 176 -32.72 2.63 -54.91
C GLN A 176 -33.81 3.65 -55.27
N GLY A 177 -34.72 3.26 -56.15
CA GLY A 177 -35.81 4.13 -56.63
C GLY A 177 -35.41 5.01 -57.82
N PRO A 178 -36.25 6.01 -58.16
CA PRO A 178 -36.00 6.94 -59.26
C PRO A 178 -34.69 7.73 -59.04
N PRO A 179 -33.81 7.87 -60.05
CA PRO A 179 -32.54 8.58 -59.88
C PRO A 179 -32.70 10.03 -59.41
N ASP A 180 -33.72 10.72 -59.90
CA ASP A 180 -34.09 12.10 -59.55
C ASP A 180 -34.64 12.25 -58.12
N ASN A 181 -35.22 11.19 -57.56
CA ASN A 181 -35.70 11.15 -56.18
C ASN A 181 -35.51 9.75 -55.56
N PRO A 182 -34.27 9.41 -55.16
CA PRO A 182 -33.97 8.07 -54.69
C PRO A 182 -34.56 7.83 -53.31
N THR A 183 -35.14 6.65 -53.11
CA THR A 183 -35.65 6.18 -51.81
C THR A 183 -34.50 5.83 -50.87
N GLY A 184 -33.35 5.43 -51.41
CA GLY A 184 -32.14 5.15 -50.65
C GLY A 184 -30.90 5.05 -51.53
N LEU A 185 -29.74 5.26 -50.92
CA LEU A 185 -28.43 5.10 -51.55
C LEU A 185 -27.66 4.00 -50.81
N VAL A 186 -27.13 3.03 -51.54
CA VAL A 186 -26.31 1.95 -50.96
C VAL A 186 -24.84 2.33 -51.09
N LEU A 187 -24.22 2.60 -49.95
CA LEU A 187 -22.80 2.93 -49.85
C LEU A 187 -22.03 1.71 -49.36
N GLU A 188 -20.90 1.44 -49.99
CA GLU A 188 -19.92 0.46 -49.51
C GLU A 188 -18.80 1.21 -48.79
N LEU A 189 -18.68 1.02 -47.48
CA LEU A 189 -17.65 1.67 -46.67
C LEU A 189 -16.26 1.10 -47.04
N SER A 190 -15.27 1.96 -47.24
CA SER A 190 -13.96 1.53 -47.74
C SER A 190 -13.12 0.78 -46.70
N ASP A 191 -13.41 0.98 -45.41
CA ASP A 191 -12.67 0.41 -44.29
C ASP A 191 -13.09 -1.03 -43.95
N THR A 192 -14.38 -1.31 -44.05
CA THR A 192 -15.01 -2.58 -43.64
C THR A 192 -15.55 -3.36 -44.83
N GLY A 193 -15.73 -2.72 -45.98
CA GLY A 193 -16.45 -3.30 -47.13
C GLY A 193 -17.94 -3.48 -46.88
N GLN A 194 -18.47 -3.01 -45.75
CA GLN A 194 -19.87 -3.14 -45.39
C GLN A 194 -20.73 -2.26 -46.30
N ARG A 195 -21.84 -2.82 -46.79
CA ARG A 195 -22.87 -2.07 -47.51
C ARG A 195 -23.90 -1.53 -46.53
N VAL A 196 -24.12 -0.22 -46.59
CA VAL A 196 -25.06 0.51 -45.74
C VAL A 196 -26.03 1.28 -46.61
N VAL A 197 -27.30 1.30 -46.22
CA VAL A 197 -28.34 2.06 -46.92
C VAL A 197 -28.56 3.35 -46.16
N ILE A 198 -28.49 4.48 -46.86
CA ILE A 198 -28.85 5.80 -46.34
C ILE A 198 -30.03 6.37 -47.12
N SER A 199 -30.92 7.07 -46.44
CA SER A 199 -31.99 7.84 -47.07
C SER A 199 -32.01 9.26 -46.51
N ARG A 200 -32.92 10.11 -47.02
CA ARG A 200 -33.06 11.48 -46.50
C ARG A 200 -33.51 11.50 -45.04
N GLU A 201 -34.26 10.48 -44.62
CA GLU A 201 -34.81 10.37 -43.27
C GLU A 201 -33.93 9.51 -42.37
N GLN A 202 -33.18 8.57 -42.95
CA GLN A 202 -32.37 7.60 -42.22
C GLN A 202 -30.88 7.80 -42.55
N PRO A 203 -30.16 8.60 -41.75
CA PRO A 203 -28.71 8.67 -41.83
C PRO A 203 -28.08 7.40 -41.25
N PHE A 204 -26.92 7.02 -41.78
CA PHE A 204 -26.10 5.98 -41.18
C PHE A 204 -25.28 6.58 -40.03
N ARG A 205 -25.24 5.89 -38.89
CA ARG A 205 -24.44 6.28 -37.71
C ARG A 205 -23.68 5.06 -37.19
N ARG A 206 -22.37 5.19 -37.03
CA ARG A 206 -21.48 4.18 -36.44
C ARG A 206 -20.57 4.83 -35.41
N VAL A 207 -20.36 4.18 -34.27
CA VAL A 207 -19.40 4.66 -33.26
C VAL A 207 -17.99 4.39 -33.77
N GLU A 208 -17.18 5.44 -33.89
CA GLU A 208 -15.76 5.41 -34.30
C GLU A 208 -14.80 5.62 -33.13
N GLY A 209 -15.30 6.06 -31.99
CA GLY A 209 -14.49 6.29 -30.81
C GLY A 209 -15.28 6.92 -29.69
N TYR A 210 -14.56 7.40 -28.69
CA TYR A 210 -15.15 7.97 -27.49
C TYR A 210 -14.41 9.24 -27.08
N VAL A 211 -15.12 10.11 -26.38
CA VAL A 211 -14.55 11.25 -25.67
C VAL A 211 -14.90 11.11 -24.20
N ALA A 212 -13.95 11.41 -23.32
CA ALA A 212 -14.12 11.26 -21.88
C ALA A 212 -13.88 12.58 -21.14
N ASP A 213 -14.67 12.79 -20.10
CA ASP A 213 -14.47 13.84 -19.12
C ASP A 213 -13.91 13.18 -17.84
N ILE A 214 -12.75 13.67 -17.38
CA ILE A 214 -12.01 13.08 -16.26
C ILE A 214 -11.88 14.12 -15.17
N ARG A 215 -12.23 13.75 -13.93
CA ARG A 215 -12.06 14.56 -12.73
C ARG A 215 -10.92 14.02 -11.90
N TYR A 216 -10.09 14.91 -11.36
CA TYR A 216 -9.02 14.60 -10.43
C TYR A 216 -9.21 15.42 -9.15
N ASP A 217 -9.85 14.78 -8.17
CA ASP A 217 -10.24 15.40 -6.90
C ASP A 217 -9.05 15.92 -6.06
N PRO A 218 -7.89 15.23 -5.99
CA PRO A 218 -6.73 15.70 -5.22
C PRO A 218 -6.25 17.12 -5.55
N GLU A 219 -6.34 17.54 -6.81
CA GLU A 219 -5.97 18.90 -7.27
C GLU A 219 -7.21 19.69 -7.73
N LYS A 220 -8.43 19.18 -7.51
CA LYS A 220 -9.70 19.78 -7.99
C LYS A 220 -9.67 20.12 -9.49
N ARG A 221 -9.00 19.30 -10.30
CA ARG A 221 -8.86 19.51 -11.74
C ARG A 221 -9.91 18.74 -12.51
N VAL A 222 -10.41 19.35 -13.59
CA VAL A 222 -11.34 18.72 -14.52
C VAL A 222 -10.72 18.77 -15.92
N PHE A 223 -10.70 17.63 -16.58
CA PHE A 223 -10.22 17.41 -17.92
C PHE A 223 -11.41 17.02 -18.80
N SER A 224 -12.11 18.01 -19.34
CA SER A 224 -13.25 17.78 -20.22
C SER A 224 -12.82 17.54 -21.67
N GLY A 225 -13.64 16.79 -22.39
CA GLY A 225 -13.52 16.59 -23.83
C GLY A 225 -12.25 15.85 -24.27
N ARG A 226 -11.68 14.99 -23.40
CA ARG A 226 -10.41 14.31 -23.67
C ARG A 226 -10.58 13.17 -24.66
N ARG A 227 -9.67 13.13 -25.63
CA ARG A 227 -9.64 12.17 -26.74
C ARG A 227 -8.35 11.37 -26.69
N VAL A 228 -8.32 10.25 -27.43
CA VAL A 228 -7.10 9.49 -27.65
C VAL A 228 -6.03 10.40 -28.26
N GLY A 229 -4.83 10.38 -27.67
CA GLY A 229 -3.70 11.25 -28.02
C GLY A 229 -3.59 12.52 -27.17
N ASP A 230 -4.64 12.91 -26.43
CA ASP A 230 -4.58 14.08 -25.56
C ASP A 230 -3.68 13.84 -24.34
N ARG A 231 -3.16 14.94 -23.79
CA ARG A 231 -2.36 14.94 -22.56
C ARG A 231 -3.15 15.43 -21.36
N ILE A 232 -2.98 14.74 -20.24
CA ILE A 232 -3.49 15.13 -18.92
C ILE A 232 -2.34 15.14 -17.91
N THR A 233 -2.49 15.89 -16.83
CA THR A 233 -1.46 16.00 -15.79
C THR A 233 -2.08 15.63 -14.45
N LEU A 234 -1.54 14.63 -13.77
CA LEU A 234 -2.05 14.10 -12.50
C LEU A 234 -0.90 14.02 -11.49
N ALA A 235 -1.05 14.60 -10.30
CA ALA A 235 0.00 14.62 -9.27
C ALA A 235 1.32 15.26 -9.75
N GLY A 236 1.25 16.24 -10.66
CA GLY A 236 2.42 16.86 -11.29
C GLY A 236 3.08 16.04 -12.39
N GLU A 237 2.60 14.82 -12.67
CA GLU A 237 3.12 13.94 -13.72
C GLU A 237 2.23 13.96 -14.97
N ASP A 238 2.85 13.78 -16.13
CA ASP A 238 2.16 13.83 -17.42
C ASP A 238 1.79 12.45 -17.96
N TYR A 239 0.55 12.35 -18.42
CA TYR A 239 0.01 11.14 -19.01
C TYR A 239 -0.62 11.44 -20.36
N ASN A 240 -0.48 10.49 -21.29
CA ASN A 240 -1.16 10.51 -22.58
C ASN A 240 -2.37 9.58 -22.53
N VAL A 241 -3.50 10.02 -23.07
CA VAL A 241 -4.68 9.18 -23.25
C VAL A 241 -4.41 8.23 -24.41
N VAL A 242 -4.37 6.92 -24.14
CA VAL A 242 -4.02 5.89 -25.14
C VAL A 242 -5.26 5.23 -25.71
N ALA A 243 -6.26 5.00 -24.87
CA ALA A 243 -7.52 4.40 -25.29
C ALA A 243 -8.66 4.93 -24.43
N ILE A 244 -9.85 5.00 -25.03
CA ILE A 244 -11.10 5.30 -24.36
C ILE A 244 -12.10 4.26 -24.85
N THR A 245 -12.70 3.53 -23.92
CA THR A 245 -13.84 2.63 -24.19
C THR A 245 -15.12 3.29 -23.66
N ASP A 246 -16.24 2.57 -23.69
CA ASP A 246 -17.52 2.97 -23.10
C ASP A 246 -17.48 3.04 -21.56
N GLU A 247 -16.57 2.32 -20.91
CA GLU A 247 -16.51 2.22 -19.44
C GLU A 247 -15.22 2.77 -18.81
N GLU A 248 -14.13 2.85 -19.57
CA GLU A 248 -12.81 3.17 -19.02
C GLU A 248 -11.92 4.01 -19.94
N VAL A 249 -10.98 4.70 -19.31
CA VAL A 249 -9.94 5.49 -19.98
C VAL A 249 -8.59 4.91 -19.60
N VAL A 250 -7.80 4.54 -20.61
CA VAL A 250 -6.42 4.06 -20.41
C VAL A 250 -5.45 5.20 -20.66
N VAL A 251 -4.65 5.52 -19.66
CA VAL A 251 -3.62 6.56 -19.71
C VAL A 251 -2.23 5.94 -19.58
N SER A 252 -1.26 6.46 -20.32
CA SER A 252 0.13 6.03 -20.21
C SER A 252 1.00 7.16 -19.67
N HIS A 253 1.85 6.82 -18.70
CA HIS A 253 2.81 7.74 -18.16
C HIS A 253 3.81 8.14 -19.24
N ARG A 254 4.05 9.44 -19.43
CA ARG A 254 4.81 9.97 -20.57
C ARG A 254 6.25 9.46 -20.65
N LEU A 255 6.96 9.44 -19.51
CA LEU A 255 8.37 9.03 -19.45
C LEU A 255 8.58 7.51 -19.39
N THR A 256 7.76 6.80 -18.61
CA THR A 256 7.96 5.36 -18.35
C THR A 256 7.14 4.46 -19.28
N GLY A 257 6.14 5.01 -19.97
CA GLY A 257 5.21 4.25 -20.81
C GLY A 257 4.25 3.35 -20.02
N LYS A 258 4.32 3.34 -18.68
CA LYS A 258 3.45 2.51 -17.83
C LYS A 258 1.99 2.91 -18.02
N LYS A 259 1.13 1.94 -18.29
CA LYS A 259 -0.31 2.14 -18.50
C LYS A 259 -1.09 2.00 -17.20
N PHE A 260 -2.13 2.80 -17.08
CA PHE A 260 -3.08 2.81 -15.97
C PHE A 260 -4.49 2.93 -16.54
N THR A 261 -5.45 2.32 -15.85
CA THR A 261 -6.85 2.32 -16.27
C THR A 261 -7.68 3.09 -15.26
N ILE A 262 -8.38 4.12 -15.73
CA ILE A 262 -9.28 4.95 -14.95
C ILE A 262 -10.69 4.52 -15.33
N ARG A 263 -11.42 3.94 -14.39
CA ARG A 263 -12.79 3.45 -14.63
C ARG A 263 -13.82 4.53 -14.35
N MET A 264 -14.91 4.49 -15.10
CA MET A 264 -16.12 5.24 -14.76
C MET A 264 -16.69 4.67 -13.46
N ARG A 265 -16.90 5.53 -12.46
CA ARG A 265 -17.62 5.11 -11.25
C ARG A 265 -19.10 5.16 -11.56
N THR A 266 -19.73 3.99 -11.69
CA THR A 266 -21.17 3.89 -11.61
C THR A 266 -21.55 4.23 -10.17
N GLU A 267 -22.15 5.40 -9.94
CA GLU A 267 -22.81 5.66 -8.67
C GLU A 267 -23.93 4.63 -8.53
N GLY A 268 -23.79 3.75 -7.53
CA GLY A 268 -24.84 2.83 -7.08
C GLY A 268 -25.55 3.39 -5.87
#